data_AF-A0AAJ5K4E8-F1
#
_entry.id   AF-A0AAJ5K4E8-F1
#
_cell.length_a   1.000
_cell.length_b   1.000
_cell.length_c   1.000
_cell.angle_alpha   90.00
_cell.angle_beta   90.00
_cell.angle_gamma   90.00
#
_symmetry.space_group_name_H-M   'P 1'
#
loop_
_entity.id
_entity.type
_entity.pdbx_description
1 polymer ?
#
loop_
_entity_poly.entity_id
_entity_poly.type
_entity_poly.pdbx_seq_one_letter_code
_entity_poly.pdbx_strand_id
1 'polypeptide(L)'
;MRKQLLVGVITGLAAFTLAGMGHETAQAATLPADYQGDWVAYIGKTKHHHVNYYYTARLTLADTSLATQLNVTKNANLSDLTTQVTLQSAVTYQLKTTKKHQVSYKVRTATDNASLGKFSLTKVKVKGQKTTALAFDDGEDDVVYAFRSLNKTHAWGDDVLY
;
A
#
# COMPACT_ATOMS: atom_id res chain seq x y z
N MET A 1 35.12 30.47 -25.87
CA MET A 1 34.56 29.96 -24.59
C MET A 1 33.05 30.19 -24.60
N ARG A 2 32.28 29.10 -24.42
CA ARG A 2 30.82 29.07 -24.32
C ARG A 2 30.33 29.77 -23.06
N LYS A 3 29.22 30.52 -23.13
CA LYS A 3 28.09 30.45 -22.18
C LYS A 3 26.80 30.87 -22.90
N GLN A 4 26.14 29.90 -23.53
CA GLN A 4 24.72 30.01 -23.87
C GLN A 4 23.94 29.68 -22.60
N LEU A 5 23.21 30.65 -22.06
CA LEU A 5 22.23 30.45 -21.00
C LEU A 5 20.90 30.12 -21.68
N LEU A 6 20.68 28.84 -21.96
CA LEU A 6 19.38 28.36 -22.42
C LEU A 6 18.51 28.07 -21.20
N VAL A 7 17.53 28.94 -21.03
CA VAL A 7 16.34 28.77 -20.18
C VAL A 7 15.75 27.39 -20.46
N GLY A 8 15.82 26.51 -19.46
CA GLY A 8 15.27 25.17 -19.50
C GLY A 8 13.76 25.21 -19.49
N VAL A 9 13.20 24.84 -20.63
CA VAL A 9 11.79 24.69 -21.00
C VAL A 9 10.99 23.93 -19.92
N ILE A 10 9.91 24.56 -19.44
CA ILE A 10 8.80 23.89 -18.76
C ILE A 10 8.08 23.07 -19.83
N THR A 11 8.41 21.78 -19.96
CA THR A 11 7.53 20.78 -20.58
C THR A 11 6.40 20.53 -19.58
N GLY A 12 5.18 21.04 -19.75
CA GLY A 12 4.23 20.71 -20.83
C GLY A 12 3.59 19.35 -20.48
N LEU A 13 2.27 19.14 -20.42
CA LEU A 13 1.09 19.91 -20.79
C LEU A 13 -0.12 19.25 -20.09
N ALA A 14 -1.14 20.05 -19.79
CA ALA A 14 -2.38 19.65 -19.13
C ALA A 14 -3.27 18.71 -19.97
N ALA A 15 -4.12 17.93 -19.29
CA ALA A 15 -5.38 17.44 -19.86
C ALA A 15 -6.50 17.54 -18.81
N PHE A 16 -7.12 18.71 -18.74
CA PHE A 16 -8.51 18.84 -18.28
C PHE A 16 -9.42 18.60 -19.48
N THR A 17 -10.32 17.63 -19.37
CA THR A 17 -11.75 17.62 -19.74
C THR A 17 -12.21 16.21 -20.12
N LEU A 18 -13.14 15.65 -19.35
CA LEU A 18 -14.51 15.31 -19.78
C LEU A 18 -15.25 14.70 -18.57
N ALA A 19 -16.29 15.40 -18.14
CA ALA A 19 -17.21 14.98 -17.10
C ALA A 19 -18.04 13.78 -17.60
N GLY A 20 -18.07 12.69 -16.84
CA GLY A 20 -19.07 11.63 -17.06
C GLY A 20 -18.72 10.26 -16.49
N MET A 21 -17.46 9.86 -16.48
CA MET A 21 -16.99 8.56 -15.96
C MET A 21 -15.64 8.77 -15.27
N GLY A 22 -15.36 8.05 -14.17
CA GLY A 22 -14.05 8.17 -13.49
C GLY A 22 -12.91 7.90 -14.48
N HIS A 23 -11.82 8.64 -14.35
CA HIS A 23 -10.67 8.50 -15.25
C HIS A 23 -9.70 7.47 -14.66
N GLU A 24 -9.42 6.43 -15.44
CA GLU A 24 -8.30 5.52 -15.21
C GLU A 24 -7.24 5.83 -16.28
N THR A 25 -6.00 6.09 -15.87
CA THR A 25 -4.92 6.27 -16.84
C THR A 25 -4.47 4.91 -17.35
N ALA A 26 -4.46 4.72 -18.67
CA ALA A 26 -3.90 3.50 -19.27
C ALA A 26 -2.38 3.39 -19.06
N GLN A 27 -1.71 4.52 -18.83
CA GLN A 27 -0.26 4.62 -18.65
C GLN A 27 0.15 4.42 -17.19
N ALA A 28 1.37 3.89 -17.01
CA ALA A 28 1.99 3.77 -15.71
C ALA A 28 2.17 5.16 -15.08
N ALA A 29 1.80 5.30 -13.82
CA ALA A 29 1.94 6.50 -13.02
C ALA A 29 3.10 6.32 -12.02
N THR A 30 3.81 7.40 -11.74
CA THR A 30 4.73 7.47 -10.60
C THR A 30 3.92 7.40 -9.30
N LEU A 31 4.40 6.63 -8.32
CA LEU A 31 3.73 6.50 -7.04
C LEU A 31 4.09 7.72 -6.17
N PRO A 32 3.13 8.50 -5.67
CA PRO A 32 3.45 9.65 -4.84
C PRO A 32 4.19 9.28 -3.54
N ALA A 33 5.06 10.17 -3.07
CA ALA A 33 5.95 9.92 -1.93
C ALA A 33 5.21 9.58 -0.62
N ASP A 34 3.99 10.09 -0.44
CA ASP A 34 3.11 9.79 0.69
C ASP A 34 2.62 8.34 0.72
N TYR A 35 2.60 7.65 -0.42
CA TYR A 35 2.36 6.21 -0.52
C TYR A 35 3.64 5.38 -0.34
N GLN A 36 4.81 5.90 -0.69
CA GLN A 36 6.07 5.17 -0.68
C GLN A 36 6.58 4.86 0.74
N GLY A 37 7.47 3.87 0.86
CA GLY A 37 8.09 3.43 2.10
C GLY A 37 7.30 2.34 2.83
N ASP A 38 7.62 2.17 4.10
CA ASP A 38 7.08 1.08 4.91
C ASP A 38 5.67 1.37 5.42
N TRP A 39 4.83 0.35 5.31
CA TRP A 39 3.49 0.25 5.88
C TRP A 39 3.38 -1.08 6.60
N VAL A 40 2.99 -1.05 7.85
CA VAL A 40 2.91 -2.23 8.72
C VAL A 40 1.47 -2.50 9.10
N ALA A 41 1.12 -3.78 9.07
CA ALA A 41 -0.19 -4.28 9.44
C ALA A 41 -0.06 -5.35 10.50
N TYR A 42 -1.01 -5.35 11.44
CA TYR A 42 -1.22 -6.50 12.30
C TYR A 42 -2.16 -7.47 11.57
N ILE A 43 -1.72 -8.71 11.37
CA ILE A 43 -2.53 -9.71 10.67
C ILE A 43 -3.51 -10.33 11.67
N GLY A 44 -2.99 -10.76 12.81
CA GLY A 44 -3.79 -11.47 13.81
C GLY A 44 -2.91 -12.28 14.76
N LYS A 45 -3.54 -13.21 15.46
CA LYS A 45 -2.86 -14.18 16.32
C LYS A 45 -3.38 -15.59 16.05
N THR A 46 -2.52 -16.58 16.26
CA THR A 46 -2.90 -17.99 16.35
C THR A 46 -2.42 -18.55 17.70
N LYS A 47 -2.95 -19.70 18.10
CA LYS A 47 -2.49 -20.43 19.29
C LYS A 47 -2.07 -21.84 18.90
N HIS A 48 -0.81 -22.18 19.09
CA HIS A 48 -0.28 -23.54 18.87
C HIS A 48 0.37 -24.04 20.15
N HIS A 49 -0.01 -25.24 20.63
CA HIS A 49 0.51 -25.87 21.84
C HIS A 49 0.62 -24.91 23.05
N HIS A 50 -0.46 -24.18 23.36
CA HIS A 50 -0.55 -23.19 24.44
C HIS A 50 0.28 -21.90 24.27
N VAL A 51 1.00 -21.74 23.16
CA VAL A 51 1.77 -20.53 22.85
C VAL A 51 1.01 -19.68 21.83
N ASN A 52 0.86 -18.39 22.11
CA ASN A 52 0.30 -17.44 21.15
C ASN A 52 1.39 -16.99 20.18
N TYR A 53 1.07 -16.95 18.89
CA TYR A 53 1.90 -16.40 17.83
C TYR A 53 1.16 -15.20 17.23
N TYR A 54 1.86 -14.08 17.11
CA TYR A 54 1.33 -12.83 16.58
C TYR A 54 1.97 -12.55 15.23
N TYR A 55 1.13 -12.32 14.23
CA TYR A 55 1.55 -12.16 12.84
C TYR A 55 1.39 -10.71 12.40
N THR A 56 2.35 -10.24 11.61
CA THR A 56 2.34 -8.90 11.03
C THR A 56 2.82 -8.96 9.59
N ALA A 57 2.35 -8.03 8.77
CA ALA A 57 2.89 -7.78 7.44
C ALA A 57 3.62 -6.43 7.44
N ARG A 58 4.74 -6.35 6.73
CA ARG A 58 5.33 -5.08 6.28
C ARG A 58 5.26 -5.04 4.78
N LEU A 59 4.61 -4.02 4.24
CA LEU A 59 4.61 -3.65 2.84
C LEU A 59 5.60 -2.50 2.64
N THR A 60 6.57 -2.67 1.77
CA THR A 60 7.48 -1.60 1.35
C THR A 60 7.15 -1.24 -0.09
N LEU A 61 6.56 -0.06 -0.27
CA LEU A 61 6.15 0.45 -1.58
C LEU A 61 7.21 1.41 -2.12
N ALA A 62 7.59 1.23 -3.37
CA ALA A 62 8.43 2.16 -4.12
C ALA A 62 7.81 2.39 -5.51
N ASP A 63 8.35 3.32 -6.29
CA ASP A 63 7.79 3.67 -7.61
C ASP A 63 7.66 2.49 -8.59
N THR A 64 8.52 1.49 -8.46
CA THR A 64 8.59 0.34 -9.39
C THR A 64 8.67 -1.01 -8.68
N SER A 65 8.55 -1.05 -7.35
CA SER A 65 8.61 -2.30 -6.60
C SER A 65 7.69 -2.32 -5.40
N LEU A 66 7.22 -3.51 -5.09
CA LEU A 66 6.47 -3.84 -3.88
C LEU A 66 7.19 -5.00 -3.21
N ALA A 67 7.56 -4.83 -1.95
CA ALA A 67 8.03 -5.91 -1.10
C ALA A 67 7.05 -6.17 0.03
N THR A 68 6.85 -7.45 0.36
CA THR A 68 6.02 -7.90 1.47
C THR A 68 6.85 -8.80 2.38
N GLN A 69 6.90 -8.47 3.66
CA GLN A 69 7.51 -9.31 4.69
C GLN A 69 6.43 -9.79 5.66
N LEU A 70 6.34 -11.10 5.84
CA LEU A 70 5.51 -11.69 6.88
C LEU A 70 6.37 -11.98 8.09
N ASN A 71 6.01 -11.42 9.24
CA ASN A 71 6.75 -11.54 10.48
C ASN A 71 5.90 -12.17 11.58
N VAL A 72 6.56 -12.89 12.48
CA VAL A 72 5.93 -13.54 13.63
C VAL A 72 6.68 -13.23 14.91
N THR A 73 5.98 -13.17 16.03
CA THR A 73 6.55 -13.14 17.37
C THR A 73 5.65 -13.85 18.36
N LYS A 74 6.20 -14.27 19.50
CA LYS A 74 5.43 -14.78 20.65
C LYS A 74 5.03 -13.66 21.62
N ASN A 75 5.57 -12.46 21.43
CA ASN A 75 5.38 -11.35 22.37
C ASN A 75 4.12 -10.55 22.03
N ALA A 76 3.22 -10.40 23.00
CA ALA A 76 1.97 -9.67 22.81
C ALA A 76 2.16 -8.18 22.55
N ASN A 77 3.27 -7.57 22.95
CA ASN A 77 3.62 -6.19 22.60
C ASN A 77 4.19 -6.04 21.17
N LEU A 78 4.31 -7.15 20.43
CA LEU A 78 4.87 -7.23 19.09
C LEU A 78 6.39 -6.93 19.03
N SER A 79 7.14 -7.07 20.13
CA SER A 79 8.60 -7.01 20.10
C SER A 79 9.19 -8.29 19.51
N ASP A 80 10.45 -8.22 19.06
CA ASP A 80 11.23 -9.37 18.59
C ASP A 80 10.59 -10.11 17.42
N LEU A 81 10.08 -9.34 16.46
CA LEU A 81 9.54 -9.88 15.21
C LEU A 81 10.62 -10.59 14.41
N THR A 82 10.31 -11.83 14.02
CA THR A 82 11.13 -12.64 13.12
C THR A 82 10.46 -12.72 11.76
N THR A 83 11.17 -12.34 10.69
CA THR A 83 10.69 -12.49 9.32
C THR A 83 10.67 -13.97 8.94
N GLN A 84 9.50 -14.46 8.52
CA GLN A 84 9.31 -15.83 8.04
C GLN A 84 9.42 -15.89 6.51
N VAL A 85 8.84 -14.90 5.83
CA VAL A 85 8.77 -14.85 4.37
C VAL A 85 9.03 -13.43 3.91
N THR A 86 9.80 -13.30 2.83
CA THR A 86 9.93 -12.05 2.06
C THR A 86 9.57 -12.34 0.62
N LEU A 87 8.66 -11.54 0.07
CA LEU A 87 8.30 -11.53 -1.34
C LEU A 87 8.65 -10.16 -1.90
N GLN A 88 9.19 -10.11 -3.11
CA GLN A 88 9.46 -8.87 -3.81
C GLN A 88 9.03 -9.01 -5.26
N SER A 89 8.35 -7.98 -5.75
CA SER A 89 7.84 -7.93 -7.12
C SER A 89 8.17 -6.58 -7.74
N ALA A 90 8.61 -6.60 -9.00
CA ALA A 90 8.58 -5.42 -9.84
C ALA A 90 7.13 -5.13 -10.22
N VAL A 91 6.69 -3.89 -10.04
CA VAL A 91 5.30 -3.48 -10.25
C VAL A 91 5.20 -2.21 -11.06
N THR A 92 4.03 -2.01 -11.67
CA THR A 92 3.60 -0.73 -12.23
C THR A 92 2.35 -0.27 -11.52
N TYR A 93 2.19 1.06 -11.41
CA TYR A 93 1.02 1.67 -10.82
C TYR A 93 0.18 2.34 -11.91
N GLN A 94 -1.14 2.25 -11.82
CA GLN A 94 -2.06 3.01 -12.67
C GLN A 94 -2.96 3.88 -11.79
N LEU A 95 -2.98 5.18 -12.07
CA LEU A 95 -3.80 6.13 -11.35
C LEU A 95 -5.27 5.93 -11.73
N LYS A 96 -6.11 5.78 -10.70
CA LYS A 96 -7.56 5.77 -10.80
C LYS A 96 -8.13 6.88 -9.93
N THR A 97 -8.89 7.78 -10.56
CA THR A 97 -9.63 8.83 -9.86
C THR A 97 -11.12 8.61 -10.02
N THR A 98 -11.84 8.47 -8.91
CA THR A 98 -13.30 8.35 -8.93
C THR A 98 -13.96 9.71 -9.12
N LYS A 99 -15.26 9.72 -9.47
CA LYS A 99 -16.07 10.95 -9.58
C LYS A 99 -16.10 11.78 -8.30
N LYS A 100 -15.88 11.14 -7.13
CA LYS A 100 -15.82 11.81 -5.82
C LYS A 100 -14.41 12.30 -5.49
N HIS A 101 -13.53 12.40 -6.48
CA HIS A 101 -12.11 12.75 -6.32
C HIS A 101 -11.34 11.81 -5.39
N GLN A 102 -11.79 10.56 -5.23
CA GLN A 102 -11.01 9.57 -4.49
C GLN A 102 -9.92 9.03 -5.42
N VAL A 103 -8.69 9.10 -4.94
CA VAL A 103 -7.51 8.65 -5.65
C VAL A 103 -7.11 7.26 -5.16
N SER A 104 -6.86 6.36 -6.11
CA SER A 104 -6.32 5.03 -5.86
C SER A 104 -5.31 4.66 -6.94
N TYR A 105 -4.38 3.78 -6.60
CA TYR A 105 -3.36 3.28 -7.50
C TYR A 105 -3.56 1.79 -7.66
N LYS A 106 -4.01 1.36 -8.85
CA LYS A 106 -4.03 -0.07 -9.18
C LYS A 106 -2.59 -0.55 -9.33
N VAL A 107 -2.28 -1.66 -8.70
CA VAL A 107 -0.94 -2.25 -8.70
C VAL A 107 -0.97 -3.45 -9.60
N ARG A 108 0.00 -3.53 -10.51
CA ARG A 108 0.15 -4.68 -11.40
C ARG A 108 1.58 -5.15 -11.44
N THR A 109 1.79 -6.45 -11.58
CA THR A 109 3.11 -7.01 -11.86
C THR A 109 3.66 -6.43 -13.15
N ALA A 110 4.95 -6.09 -13.18
CA ALA A 110 5.57 -5.51 -14.37
C ALA A 110 5.76 -6.55 -15.51
N THR A 111 5.75 -7.85 -15.18
CA THR A 111 6.07 -8.95 -16.09
C THR A 111 4.92 -9.36 -16.98
N ASP A 112 3.73 -9.51 -16.42
CA ASP A 112 2.55 -10.10 -17.04
C ASP A 112 1.29 -9.26 -16.81
N ASN A 113 1.42 -8.09 -16.18
CA ASN A 113 0.35 -7.13 -15.94
C ASN A 113 -0.80 -7.73 -15.10
N ALA A 114 -0.51 -8.75 -14.29
CA ALA A 114 -1.45 -9.36 -13.35
C ALA A 114 -1.82 -8.33 -12.28
N SER A 115 -3.11 -8.27 -11.94
CA SER A 115 -3.60 -7.38 -10.89
C SER A 115 -3.14 -7.88 -9.53
N LEU A 116 -2.52 -7.00 -8.75
CA LEU A 116 -2.23 -7.21 -7.33
C LEU A 116 -3.22 -6.43 -6.44
N GLY A 117 -4.28 -5.87 -7.02
CA GLY A 117 -5.25 -5.03 -6.30
C GLY A 117 -5.00 -3.53 -6.49
N LYS A 118 -5.46 -2.73 -5.52
CA LYS A 118 -5.27 -1.27 -5.51
C LYS A 118 -4.95 -0.74 -4.11
N PHE A 119 -4.15 0.32 -4.08
CA PHE A 119 -3.87 1.08 -2.87
C PHE A 119 -4.58 2.43 -2.88
N SER A 120 -5.06 2.85 -1.72
CA SER A 120 -5.51 4.23 -1.50
C SER A 120 -5.10 4.71 -0.11
N LEU A 121 -4.90 6.03 0.05
CA LEU A 121 -4.74 6.61 1.37
C LEU A 121 -6.09 7.04 1.91
N THR A 122 -6.38 6.66 3.15
CA THR A 122 -7.61 7.01 3.84
C THR A 122 -7.34 7.39 5.29
N LYS A 123 -8.35 7.89 5.99
CA LYS A 123 -8.30 8.18 7.43
C LYS A 123 -9.24 7.25 8.17
N VAL A 124 -8.70 6.41 9.04
CA VAL A 124 -9.47 5.53 9.93
C VAL A 124 -9.25 5.90 11.39
N LYS A 125 -10.13 5.45 12.28
CA LYS A 125 -10.00 5.71 13.71
C LYS A 125 -9.08 4.67 14.34
N VAL A 126 -7.99 5.10 14.97
CA VAL A 126 -7.06 4.27 15.75
C VAL A 126 -7.04 4.85 17.16
N LYS A 127 -7.46 4.06 18.16
CA LYS A 127 -7.52 4.49 19.58
C LYS A 127 -8.17 5.86 19.79
N GLY A 128 -9.26 6.15 19.09
CA GLY A 128 -9.95 7.44 19.22
C GLY A 128 -9.54 8.51 18.21
N GLN A 129 -8.36 8.40 17.60
CA GLN A 129 -7.79 9.44 16.74
C GLN A 129 -7.91 9.09 15.26
N LYS A 130 -8.10 10.09 14.39
CA LYS A 130 -8.07 9.89 12.94
C LYS A 130 -6.63 9.74 12.48
N THR A 131 -6.30 8.58 11.95
CA THR A 131 -4.95 8.22 11.51
C THR A 131 -4.96 7.86 10.03
N THR A 132 -3.96 8.34 9.29
CA THR A 132 -3.78 7.95 7.89
C THR A 132 -3.42 6.47 7.80
N ALA A 133 -4.09 5.75 6.92
CA ALA A 133 -3.84 4.35 6.63
C ALA A 133 -3.68 4.15 5.12
N LEU A 134 -2.85 3.17 4.75
CA LEU A 134 -2.84 2.57 3.43
C LEU A 134 -3.95 1.53 3.40
N ALA A 135 -5.01 1.81 2.68
CA ALA A 135 -6.07 0.86 2.38
C ALA A 135 -5.66 0.01 1.18
N PHE A 136 -5.71 -1.30 1.34
CA PHE A 136 -5.47 -2.29 0.32
C PHE A 136 -6.75 -3.04 0.00
N ASP A 137 -7.07 -3.13 -1.29
CA ASP A 137 -8.27 -3.74 -1.82
C ASP A 137 -7.84 -4.60 -3.01
N ASP A 138 -7.89 -5.91 -2.84
CA ASP A 138 -7.52 -6.89 -3.88
C ASP A 138 -8.64 -7.13 -4.90
N GLY A 139 -9.86 -6.70 -4.58
CA GLY A 139 -11.05 -6.81 -5.40
C GLY A 139 -11.93 -8.02 -5.07
N GLU A 140 -11.50 -8.88 -4.15
CA GLU A 140 -12.22 -10.09 -3.72
C GLU A 140 -12.61 -10.03 -2.24
N ASP A 141 -11.71 -9.55 -1.38
CA ASP A 141 -11.88 -9.49 0.06
C ASP A 141 -12.23 -8.08 0.58
N ASP A 142 -12.54 -8.01 1.89
CA ASP A 142 -12.71 -6.75 2.60
C ASP A 142 -11.44 -5.90 2.56
N VAL A 143 -11.62 -4.58 2.48
CA VAL A 143 -10.51 -3.62 2.45
C VAL A 143 -9.74 -3.68 3.77
N VAL A 144 -8.45 -4.04 3.68
CA VAL A 144 -7.54 -4.11 4.82
C VAL A 144 -6.67 -2.86 4.94
N TYR A 145 -6.17 -2.60 6.14
CA TYR A 145 -5.44 -1.35 6.44
C TYR A 145 -4.04 -1.61 6.98
N ALA A 146 -3.05 -0.91 6.43
CA ALA A 146 -1.70 -0.82 6.97
C ALA A 146 -1.37 0.62 7.40
N PHE A 147 -0.40 0.77 8.30
CA PHE A 147 -0.09 2.04 8.95
C PHE A 147 1.41 2.29 8.97
N ARG A 148 1.84 3.53 9.15
CA ARG A 148 3.27 3.84 9.32
C ARG A 148 3.86 3.28 10.62
N SER A 149 3.01 2.98 11.59
CA SER A 149 3.39 2.39 12.88
C SER A 149 2.45 1.25 13.24
N LEU A 150 3.03 0.18 13.77
CA LEU A 150 2.30 -1.04 14.08
C LEU A 150 1.22 -0.77 15.14
N ASN A 151 -0.01 -1.21 14.85
CA ASN A 151 -1.11 -1.17 15.79
C ASN A 151 -2.05 -2.36 15.56
N LYS A 152 -2.81 -2.73 16.59
CA LYS A 152 -3.69 -3.90 16.57
C LYS A 152 -5.17 -3.59 16.29
N THR A 153 -5.50 -2.34 15.98
CA THR A 153 -6.91 -1.88 15.94
C THR A 153 -7.64 -2.33 14.68
N HIS A 154 -6.90 -2.63 13.62
CA HIS A 154 -7.39 -3.05 12.31
C HIS A 154 -6.62 -4.31 11.89
N ALA A 155 -6.96 -5.44 12.50
CA ALA A 155 -6.38 -6.72 12.11
C ALA A 155 -6.83 -7.09 10.69
N TRP A 156 -5.95 -7.67 9.87
CA TRP A 156 -6.32 -8.11 8.52
C TRP A 156 -7.16 -9.38 8.50
N GLY A 157 -6.97 -10.26 9.48
CA GLY A 157 -7.88 -11.36 9.73
C GLY A 157 -8.77 -11.08 10.94
N ASP A 158 -10.00 -11.59 10.89
CA ASP A 158 -10.58 -12.15 12.11
C ASP A 158 -9.62 -13.23 12.62
N ASP A 159 -9.41 -13.32 13.94
CA ASP A 159 -8.48 -14.25 14.60
C ASP A 159 -8.17 -15.45 13.70
N VAL A 160 -6.94 -15.56 13.18
CA VAL A 160 -6.54 -16.62 12.25
C VAL A 160 -6.76 -17.94 12.98
N LEU A 161 -7.93 -18.52 12.79
CA LEU A 161 -8.42 -19.72 13.42
C LEU A 161 -8.73 -20.65 12.25
N TYR A 162 -7.82 -21.58 11.99
CA TYR A 162 -7.96 -22.99 12.36
C TYR A 162 -6.63 -23.71 12.14
#